data_AF-A0A9J6GK31-F1
#
_entry.id   AF-A0A9J6GK31-F1
#
_cell.length_a   1.000
_cell.length_b   1.000
_cell.length_c   1.000
_cell.angle_alpha   90.00
_cell.angle_beta   90.00
_cell.angle_gamma   90.00
#
_symmetry.space_group_name_H-M   'P 1'
#
loop_
_entity.id
_entity.type
_entity.pdbx_description
1 polymer ?
#
loop_
_entity_poly.entity_id
_entity_poly.type
_entity_poly.pdbx_seq_one_letter_code
_entity_poly.pdbx_strand_id
1 'polypeptide(L)'
;MGGVDLLDQTTNNYRIGIRSKKWWWVLFTQMLNISVVNAWRIHQMSSENRLDLLTFTTLRTRHLLRLGVQNRNQRRTPASVPTDIIFDPRGH
;
A
#
# COMPACT_ATOMS: atom_id res chain seq x y z
N MET A 1 16.94 -20.05 19.80
CA MET A 1 16.66 -18.60 19.84
C MET A 1 17.04 -18.03 18.48
N GLY A 2 16.08 -17.80 17.57
CA GLY A 2 16.44 -17.37 16.20
C GLY A 2 15.28 -16.94 15.31
N GLY A 3 14.02 -17.19 15.73
CA GLY A 3 12.86 -16.72 14.98
C GLY A 3 12.75 -15.19 14.91
N VAL A 4 13.13 -14.49 15.99
CA VAL A 4 13.13 -13.02 16.05
C VAL A 4 14.26 -12.45 15.18
N ASP A 5 15.44 -13.04 15.20
CA ASP A 5 16.58 -12.58 14.37
C ASP A 5 16.30 -12.78 12.88
N LEU A 6 15.66 -13.90 12.51
CA LEU A 6 15.22 -14.10 11.13
C LEU A 6 14.16 -13.07 10.70
N LEU A 7 13.24 -12.70 11.60
CA LEU A 7 12.24 -11.67 11.32
C LEU A 7 12.91 -10.32 11.10
N ASP A 8 13.87 -9.95 11.94
CA ASP A 8 14.58 -8.68 11.82
C ASP A 8 15.41 -8.62 10.54
N GLN A 9 16.14 -9.70 10.22
CA GLN A 9 16.92 -9.81 9.00
C GLN A 9 16.05 -9.70 7.74
N THR A 10 14.91 -10.40 7.70
CA THR A 10 13.99 -10.35 6.56
C THR A 10 13.28 -9.01 6.43
N THR A 11 12.93 -8.39 7.56
CA THR A 11 12.31 -7.06 7.60
C THR A 11 13.28 -5.97 7.15
N ASN A 12 14.54 -6.06 7.54
CA ASN A 12 15.56 -5.06 7.19
C ASN A 12 15.85 -5.04 5.69
N ASN A 13 15.72 -6.17 4.99
CA ASN A 13 16.03 -6.28 3.55
C ASN A 13 15.05 -5.48 2.66
N TYR A 14 13.79 -5.34 3.05
CA TYR A 14 12.75 -4.64 2.25
C TYR A 14 12.04 -3.54 3.06
N ARG A 15 12.78 -2.86 3.93
CA ARG A 15 12.24 -1.88 4.87
C ARG A 15 11.75 -0.62 4.17
N ILE A 16 10.59 -0.11 4.59
CA ILE A 16 10.08 1.20 4.18
C ILE A 16 11.07 2.32 4.58
N GLY A 17 11.67 2.98 3.58
CA GLY A 17 12.69 4.03 3.76
C GLY A 17 12.15 5.44 3.99
N ILE A 18 10.83 5.60 4.18
CA ILE A 18 10.20 6.92 4.33
C ILE A 18 10.55 7.49 5.70
N ARG A 19 11.26 8.62 5.73
CA ARG A 19 11.58 9.33 6.98
C ARG A 19 10.51 10.37 7.28
N SER A 20 10.05 10.41 8.53
CA SER A 20 9.17 11.47 9.05
C SER A 20 9.73 12.05 10.33
N LYS A 21 9.37 13.31 10.65
CA LYS A 21 9.77 13.99 11.90
C LYS A 21 8.99 13.51 13.13
N LYS A 22 7.90 12.77 12.93
CA LYS A 22 7.04 12.26 14.00
C LYS A 22 7.70 11.04 14.65
N TRP A 23 7.91 11.06 15.96
CA TRP A 23 8.57 9.96 16.68
C TRP A 23 7.85 8.62 16.51
N TRP A 24 6.52 8.62 16.46
CA TRP A 24 5.70 7.41 16.28
C TRP A 24 5.75 6.82 14.87
N TRP A 25 6.27 7.56 13.88
CA TRP A 25 6.30 7.11 12.48
C TRP A 25 7.15 5.84 12.29
N VAL A 26 8.24 5.73 13.04
CA VAL A 26 9.10 4.54 12.99
C VAL A 26 8.34 3.29 13.46
N LEU A 27 7.50 3.41 14.50
CA LEU A 27 6.70 2.30 15.00
C LEU A 27 5.64 1.88 13.98
N PHE A 28 4.97 2.85 13.36
CA PHE A 28 3.95 2.59 12.35
C PHE A 28 4.52 1.87 11.13
N THR A 29 5.63 2.38 10.58
CA THR A 29 6.29 1.77 9.42
C THR A 29 6.85 0.39 9.74
N GLN A 30 7.40 0.19 10.95
CA GLN A 30 7.86 -1.12 11.40
C GLN A 30 6.72 -2.14 11.48
N MET A 31 5.56 -1.73 12.01
CA MET A 31 4.38 -2.59 12.07
C MET A 31 3.92 -3.04 10.68
N LEU A 32 3.92 -2.13 9.69
CA LEU A 32 3.59 -2.46 8.30
C LEU A 32 4.61 -3.43 7.69
N ASN A 33 5.91 -3.22 7.91
CA ASN A 33 6.95 -4.13 7.40
C ASN A 33 6.76 -5.55 7.95
N ILE A 34 6.57 -5.69 9.27
CA ILE A 34 6.36 -6.98 9.92
C ILE A 34 5.08 -7.67 9.40
N SER A 35 3.99 -6.91 9.22
CA SER A 35 2.74 -7.44 8.66
C SER A 35 2.92 -8.02 7.26
N VAL A 36 3.74 -7.38 6.41
CA VAL A 36 4.04 -7.87 5.07
C VAL A 36 4.86 -9.16 5.11
N VAL A 37 5.90 -9.22 5.95
CA VAL A 37 6.72 -10.42 6.12
C VAL A 37 5.91 -11.59 6.66
N ASN A 38 5.02 -11.34 7.63
CA ASN A 38 4.13 -12.37 8.16
C ASN A 38 3.14 -12.88 7.11
N ALA A 39 2.56 -11.98 6.30
CA ALA A 39 1.68 -12.38 5.20
C ALA A 39 2.42 -13.25 4.17
N TRP A 40 3.68 -12.92 3.86
CA TRP A 40 4.53 -13.74 2.99
C TRP A 40 4.81 -15.12 3.59
N ARG A 41 5.11 -15.20 4.90
CA ARG A 41 5.29 -16.47 5.60
C ARG A 41 4.04 -17.35 5.55
N ILE A 42 2.86 -16.76 5.76
CA ILE A 42 1.58 -17.48 5.65
C ILE A 42 1.35 -17.97 4.21
N HIS A 43 1.59 -17.10 3.21
CA HIS A 43 1.50 -17.48 1.80
C HIS A 43 2.44 -18.65 1.49
N GLN A 44 3.64 -18.65 2.07
CA GLN A 44 4.63 -19.70 1.88
C GLN A 44 4.25 -21.03 2.53
N MET A 45 3.49 -21.01 3.62
CA MET A 45 2.95 -22.21 4.26
C MET A 45 1.73 -22.77 3.51
N SER A 46 0.92 -21.89 2.93
CA SER A 46 -0.34 -22.27 2.28
C SER A 46 -0.22 -22.62 0.80
N SER A 47 0.83 -22.14 0.11
CA SER A 47 0.96 -22.26 -1.35
C SER A 47 2.14 -23.16 -1.73
N GLU A 48 1.93 -24.07 -2.69
CA GLU A 48 3.03 -24.86 -3.28
C GLU A 48 4.02 -23.96 -4.05
N ASN A 49 3.53 -22.87 -4.64
CA ASN A 49 4.35 -21.89 -5.34
C ASN A 49 5.04 -20.94 -4.36
N ARG A 50 6.30 -21.25 -4.04
CA ARG A 50 7.19 -20.44 -3.21
C ARG A 50 7.60 -19.18 -3.97
N LEU A 51 7.02 -18.03 -3.61
CA LEU A 51 7.40 -16.74 -4.19
C LEU A 51 8.50 -16.09 -3.37
N ASP A 52 9.45 -15.45 -4.05
CA ASP A 52 10.39 -14.56 -3.38
C ASP A 52 9.67 -13.35 -2.78
N LEU A 53 10.21 -12.81 -1.69
CA LEU A 53 9.62 -11.70 -0.93
C LEU A 53 9.45 -10.44 -1.79
N LEU A 54 10.38 -10.15 -2.70
CA LEU A 54 10.25 -9.03 -3.64
C LEU A 54 9.09 -9.24 -4.63
N THR A 55 8.95 -10.46 -5.14
CA THR A 55 7.89 -10.80 -6.10
C THR A 55 6.53 -10.70 -5.42
N PHE A 56 6.42 -11.23 -4.20
CA PHE A 56 5.21 -11.16 -3.39
C PHE A 56 4.78 -9.71 -3.11
N THR A 57 5.71 -8.86 -2.67
CA THR A 57 5.44 -7.45 -2.39
C THR A 57 5.05 -6.67 -3.64
N THR A 58 5.68 -6.96 -4.77
CA THR A 58 5.34 -6.36 -6.07
C THR A 58 3.93 -6.73 -6.51
N LEU A 59 3.56 -8.02 -6.42
CA LEU A 59 2.23 -8.49 -6.77
C LEU A 59 1.16 -7.88 -5.87
N ARG A 60 1.39 -7.87 -4.55
CA ARG A 60 0.47 -7.26 -3.58
C ARG A 60 0.29 -5.77 -3.85
N THR A 61 1.38 -5.05 -4.09
CA THR A 61 1.34 -3.61 -4.41
C THR A 61 0.56 -3.35 -5.70
N ARG A 62 0.83 -4.11 -6.76
CA ARG A 62 0.08 -4.02 -8.03
C ARG A 62 -1.41 -4.29 -7.84
N HIS A 63 -1.77 -5.30 -7.05
CA HIS A 63 -3.16 -5.61 -6.76
C HIS A 63 -3.86 -4.47 -5.99
N LEU A 64 -3.22 -3.94 -4.94
CA LEU A 64 -3.74 -2.81 -4.17
C LEU A 64 -3.91 -1.55 -5.02
N LEU A 65 -2.96 -1.25 -5.91
CA LEU A 65 -3.06 -0.12 -6.84
C LEU A 65 -4.24 -0.29 -7.80
N ARG A 66 -4.45 -1.50 -8.35
CA ARG A 66 -5.60 -1.79 -9.22
C ARG A 66 -6.93 -1.55 -8.48
N LEU A 67 -7.05 -2.04 -7.24
CA LEU A 67 -8.24 -1.80 -6.41
C LEU A 67 -8.46 -0.32 -6.09
N GLY A 68 -7.38 0.42 -5.83
CA GLY A 68 -7.43 1.86 -5.59
C GLY A 68 -7.90 2.67 -6.80
N VAL A 69 -7.48 2.27 -8.01
CA VAL A 69 -7.94 2.89 -9.27
C VAL A 69 -9.43 2.62 -9.50
N GLN A 70 -9.89 1.39 -9.28
CA GLN A 70 -11.31 1.04 -9.41
C GLN A 70 -12.20 1.85 -8.44
N ASN A 71 -11.80 1.97 -7.17
CA ASN A 71 -12.52 2.79 -6.18
C ASN A 71 -12.52 4.28 -6.52
N ARG A 72 -11.43 4.82 -7.10
CA ARG A 72 -11.37 6.22 -7.53
C ARG A 72 -12.35 6.50 -8.67
N ASN A 73 -12.53 5.55 -9.59
CA ASN A 73 -13.49 5.68 -10.68
C ASN A 73 -14.94 5.63 -10.19
N GLN A 74 -15.23 4.85 -9.14
CA GLN A 74 -16.55 4.78 -8.52
C GLN A 74 -16.90 6.04 -7.69
N ARG A 75 -15.89 6.73 -7.14
CA ARG A 75 -16.06 7.98 -6.38
C ARG A 75 -16.17 9.25 -7.23
N ARG A 76 -16.16 9.13 -8.56
CA ARG A 76 -16.37 10.26 -9.48
C ARG A 76 -17.82 10.32 -9.97
N THR A 77 -18.74 10.57 -9.05
CA THR A 77 -19.79 11.54 -9.35
C THR A 77 -19.31 12.86 -8.76
N PRO A 78 -18.58 13.72 -9.51
CA PRO A 78 -18.68 15.13 -9.17
C PRO A 78 -20.19 15.43 -9.16
N ALA A 79 -20.69 16.09 -8.12
CA ALA A 79 -22.00 16.73 -8.25
C ALA A 79 -21.94 17.47 -9.58
N SER A 80 -22.82 17.14 -10.51
CA SER A 80 -22.88 17.81 -11.81
C SER A 80 -23.23 19.25 -11.51
N VAL A 81 -22.22 20.08 -11.27
CA VAL A 81 -22.40 21.52 -11.17
C VAL A 81 -22.98 21.88 -12.54
N PRO A 82 -24.21 22.43 -12.60
CA PRO A 82 -24.80 22.84 -13.86
C PRO A 82 -23.79 23.69 -14.63
N THR A 83 -23.54 23.34 -15.89
CA THR A 83 -22.56 24.04 -16.73
C THR A 83 -22.89 25.53 -16.91
N ASP A 84 -24.13 25.89 -16.63
CA ASP A 84 -24.67 27.26 -16.60
C ASP A 84 -24.03 28.15 -15.52
N ILE A 85 -23.41 27.56 -14.49
CA ILE A 85 -22.67 28.29 -13.44
C ILE A 85 -21.20 28.50 -13.85
N ILE A 86 -20.67 27.66 -14.74
CA ILE A 86 -19.26 27.68 -15.18
C ILE A 86 -19.05 28.68 -16.32
N PHE A 87 -20.02 28.80 -17.21
CA PHE A 87 -20.04 29.80 -18.28
C PHE A 87 -21.23 30.71 -18.05
N ASP A 88 -21.00 31.90 -17.51
CA ASP A 88 -21.93 33.01 -17.66
C ASP A 88 -21.64 33.67 -19.03
N PRO A 89 -22.48 33.47 -20.07
CA PRO A 89 -22.30 34.15 -21.34
C PRO A 89 -22.65 35.65 -21.27
N ARG A 90 -23.04 36.17 -20.11
CA ARG A 90 -23.39 37.59 -19.88
C ARG A 90 -22.38 38.29 -18.98
N GLY A 91 -21.09 38.08 -19.23
CA GLY A 91 -20.07 39.03 -18.80
C GLY A 91 -20.31 40.41 -19.41
N HIS A 92 -20.13 41.44 -18.58
CA HIS A 92 -20.09 42.88 -18.89
C HIS A 92 -19.54 43.28 -20.27
#